data_AF-A0A2T4IZ28-F1
#
_entry.id   AF-A0A2T4IZ28-F1
#
_cell.length_a   1.000
_cell.length_b   1.000
_cell.length_c   1.000
_cell.angle_alpha   90.00
_cell.angle_beta   90.00
_cell.angle_gamma   90.00
#
_symmetry.space_group_name_H-M   'P 1'
#
loop_
_entity.id
_entity.type
_entity.pdbx_description
1 polymer ?
#
loop_
_entity_poly.entity_id
_entity_poly.type
_entity_poly.pdbx_seq_one_letter_code
_entity_poly.pdbx_strand_id
1 'polypeptide(L)'
;MSVLKKIEAKLEMMAPGDREIGQYIVGNPDQMLRLSTAALAAEIGRSQSSVVKFSQKLGYASYQELKLAVSEAKAQEWQVPAGVIHGSIEVGDSYQVILKKLIGSKLLSMQQTVAANSERIISRALEKLDGARRIHLVGVGASSLVARDFSYKLLKLGRNVLHDSDSHIQMANVSTLGPGDVLFALSYSGASIETLRIAELARKRGTTVIAVTGLHDNPLSRVADLRLYTIADEERARSSSITARDAQLTLTDLLFILLVQKQPDANDYVHNSEAAVSVLKADRSS
;
A
#
# COMPACT_ATOMS: atom_id res chain seq x y z
N MET A 1 3.07 15.25 -13.49
CA MET A 1 1.96 14.43 -14.03
C MET A 1 2.37 13.98 -15.43
N SER A 2 2.43 12.66 -15.67
CA SER A 2 2.79 12.05 -16.97
C SER A 2 1.92 12.64 -18.09
N VAL A 3 2.49 12.80 -19.30
CA VAL A 3 1.72 13.29 -20.46
C VAL A 3 0.53 12.39 -20.77
N LEU A 4 0.65 11.08 -20.57
CA LEU A 4 -0.46 10.12 -20.77
C LEU A 4 -1.60 10.41 -19.80
N LYS A 5 -1.31 10.60 -18.51
CA LYS A 5 -2.32 10.98 -17.49
C LYS A 5 -2.94 12.36 -17.76
N LYS A 6 -2.16 13.31 -18.29
CA LYS A 6 -2.68 14.63 -18.69
C LYS A 6 -3.64 14.54 -19.88
N ILE A 7 -3.36 13.67 -20.85
CA ILE A 7 -4.23 13.42 -22.00
C ILE A 7 -5.51 12.74 -21.51
N GLU A 8 -5.37 11.66 -20.74
CA GLU A 8 -6.47 10.87 -20.18
C GLU A 8 -7.46 11.73 -19.39
N ALA A 9 -6.98 12.56 -18.46
CA ALA A 9 -7.81 13.46 -17.65
C ALA A 9 -8.53 14.55 -18.47
N LYS A 10 -8.12 14.80 -19.72
CA LYS A 10 -8.71 15.82 -20.59
C LYS A 10 -9.58 15.24 -21.71
N LEU A 11 -9.62 13.92 -21.90
CA LEU A 11 -10.30 13.27 -23.04
C LEU A 11 -11.76 13.72 -23.18
N GLU A 12 -12.50 13.77 -22.06
CA GLU A 12 -13.93 14.14 -22.06
C GLU A 12 -14.18 15.61 -22.44
N MET A 13 -13.18 16.48 -22.26
CA MET A 13 -13.27 17.90 -22.60
C MET A 13 -12.71 18.23 -24.00
N MET A 14 -12.09 17.27 -24.68
CA MET A 14 -11.53 17.46 -26.02
C MET A 14 -12.63 17.45 -27.10
N ALA A 15 -12.40 18.23 -28.16
CA ALA A 15 -13.20 18.15 -29.39
C ALA A 15 -13.09 16.73 -30.01
N PRO A 16 -14.11 16.26 -30.75
CA PRO A 16 -14.16 14.86 -31.21
C PRO A 16 -12.89 14.36 -31.90
N GLY A 17 -12.32 15.15 -32.81
CA GLY A 17 -11.08 14.77 -33.51
C GLY A 17 -9.83 14.79 -32.63
N ASP A 18 -9.75 15.67 -31.64
CA ASP A 18 -8.65 15.66 -30.67
C ASP A 18 -8.80 14.49 -29.69
N ARG A 19 -10.05 14.15 -29.32
CA ARG A 19 -10.37 13.04 -28.42
C ARG A 19 -9.95 11.70 -29.01
N GLU A 20 -10.22 11.46 -30.29
CA GLU A 20 -9.78 10.22 -30.97
C GLU A 20 -8.26 10.09 -30.99
N ILE A 21 -7.54 11.19 -31.28
CA ILE A 21 -6.07 11.22 -31.23
C ILE A 21 -5.60 10.91 -29.80
N GLY A 22 -6.19 11.55 -28.79
CA GLY A 22 -5.86 11.34 -27.38
C GLY A 22 -6.14 9.91 -26.91
N GLN A 23 -7.29 9.34 -27.26
CA GLN A 23 -7.68 7.96 -26.93
C GLN A 23 -6.71 6.96 -27.55
N TYR A 24 -6.32 7.16 -28.82
CA TYR A 24 -5.34 6.29 -29.45
C TYR A 24 -3.98 6.36 -28.75
N ILE A 25 -3.49 7.56 -28.40
CA ILE A 25 -2.20 7.74 -27.71
C ILE A 25 -2.21 7.07 -26.33
N VAL A 26 -3.28 7.22 -25.56
CA VAL A 26 -3.43 6.61 -24.22
C VAL A 26 -3.60 5.09 -24.31
N GLY A 27 -4.40 4.60 -25.26
CA GLY A 27 -4.65 3.17 -25.43
C GLY A 27 -3.48 2.41 -26.07
N ASN A 28 -2.69 3.05 -26.93
CA ASN A 28 -1.65 2.41 -27.75
C ASN A 28 -0.30 3.16 -27.74
N PRO A 29 0.29 3.48 -26.57
CA PRO A 29 1.47 4.34 -26.51
C PRO A 29 2.71 3.72 -27.17
N ASP A 30 2.93 2.39 -27.09
CA ASP A 30 4.04 1.71 -27.78
C ASP A 30 3.92 1.73 -29.30
N GLN A 31 2.69 1.65 -29.80
CA GLN A 31 2.44 1.72 -31.23
C GLN A 31 2.67 3.14 -31.72
N MET A 32 2.13 4.14 -31.02
CA MET A 32 2.36 5.56 -31.31
C MET A 32 3.85 5.92 -31.36
N LEU A 33 4.67 5.40 -30.45
CA LEU A 33 6.11 5.65 -30.44
C LEU A 33 6.85 5.13 -31.69
N ARG A 34 6.26 4.18 -32.42
CA ARG A 34 6.82 3.64 -33.68
C ARG A 34 6.28 4.33 -34.92
N LEU A 35 5.17 5.05 -34.83
CA LEU A 35 4.52 5.68 -35.97
C LEU A 35 5.14 7.06 -36.29
N SER A 36 5.20 7.39 -37.58
CA SER A 36 5.39 8.78 -38.02
C SER A 36 4.08 9.56 -37.86
N THR A 37 4.12 10.89 -37.93
CA THR A 37 2.88 11.69 -37.88
C THR A 37 1.88 11.29 -38.97
N ALA A 38 2.38 10.96 -40.17
CA ALA A 38 1.55 10.52 -41.29
C ALA A 38 0.96 9.12 -41.06
N ALA A 39 1.76 8.19 -40.50
CA ALA A 39 1.29 6.84 -40.20
C ALA A 39 0.27 6.82 -39.06
N LEU A 40 0.48 7.62 -38.00
CA LEU A 40 -0.51 7.80 -36.95
C LEU A 40 -1.81 8.39 -37.49
N ALA A 41 -1.71 9.41 -38.34
CA ALA A 41 -2.87 10.04 -38.95
C ALA A 41 -3.67 9.05 -39.81
N ALA A 42 -2.99 8.21 -40.61
CA ALA A 42 -3.62 7.16 -41.39
C ALA A 42 -4.33 6.11 -40.52
N GLU A 43 -3.67 5.65 -39.43
CA GLU A 43 -4.19 4.63 -38.51
C GLU A 43 -5.54 5.03 -37.89
N ILE A 44 -5.71 6.31 -37.57
CA ILE A 44 -6.90 6.85 -36.90
C ILE A 44 -7.86 7.57 -37.86
N GLY A 45 -7.61 7.54 -39.18
CA GLY A 45 -8.45 8.18 -40.19
C GLY A 45 -8.48 9.72 -40.10
N ARG A 46 -7.36 10.36 -39.71
CA ARG A 46 -7.23 11.82 -39.55
C ARG A 46 -6.16 12.40 -40.48
N SER A 47 -6.12 13.73 -40.56
CA SER A 47 -5.09 14.44 -41.33
C SER A 47 -3.79 14.56 -40.54
N GLN A 48 -2.64 14.56 -41.21
CA GLN A 48 -1.34 14.80 -40.56
C GLN A 48 -1.30 16.16 -39.83
N SER A 49 -1.95 17.19 -40.40
CA SER A 49 -2.08 18.52 -39.77
C SER A 49 -2.85 18.47 -38.45
N SER A 50 -3.88 17.61 -38.35
CA SER A 50 -4.65 17.43 -37.11
C SER A 50 -3.78 16.89 -35.98
N VAL A 51 -2.91 15.91 -36.26
CA VAL A 51 -1.99 15.32 -35.26
C VAL A 51 -0.95 16.34 -34.79
N VAL A 52 -0.42 17.17 -35.69
CA VAL A 52 0.51 18.26 -35.32
C VAL A 52 -0.20 19.30 -34.46
N LYS A 53 -1.39 19.76 -34.86
CA LYS A 53 -2.19 20.72 -34.09
C LYS A 53 -2.58 20.19 -32.72
N PHE A 54 -2.91 18.90 -32.61
CA PHE A 54 -3.16 18.24 -31.33
C PHE A 54 -1.94 18.33 -30.40
N SER A 55 -0.75 18.03 -30.94
CA SER A 55 0.52 18.12 -30.18
C SER A 55 0.76 19.55 -29.67
N GLN A 56 0.50 20.56 -30.51
CA GLN A 56 0.61 21.98 -30.17
C GLN A 56 -0.41 22.43 -29.11
N LYS A 57 -1.66 21.97 -29.19
CA LYS A 57 -2.69 22.24 -28.16
C LYS A 57 -2.31 21.67 -26.79
N LEU A 58 -1.53 20.60 -26.75
CA LEU A 58 -1.00 20.03 -25.51
C LEU A 58 0.25 20.77 -24.98
N GLY A 59 0.77 21.75 -25.71
CA GLY A 59 1.94 22.55 -25.34
C GLY A 59 3.26 22.05 -25.90
N TYR A 60 3.25 21.15 -26.89
CA TYR A 60 4.46 20.65 -27.56
C TYR A 60 4.63 21.31 -28.92
N ALA A 61 5.84 21.76 -29.28
CA ALA A 61 6.06 22.47 -30.53
C ALA A 61 5.83 21.54 -31.76
N SER A 62 6.00 20.23 -31.58
CA SER A 62 5.83 19.23 -32.64
C SER A 62 5.32 17.89 -32.13
N TYR A 63 4.91 17.03 -33.08
CA TYR A 63 4.59 15.62 -32.80
C TYR A 63 5.81 14.84 -32.28
N GLN A 64 7.03 15.19 -32.69
CA GLN A 64 8.24 14.53 -32.19
C GLN A 64 8.49 14.84 -30.71
N GLU A 65 8.24 16.08 -30.28
CA GLU A 65 8.30 16.45 -28.86
C GLU A 65 7.22 15.74 -28.04
N LEU A 66 6.01 15.59 -28.59
CA LEU A 66 4.97 14.79 -27.95
C LEU A 66 5.40 13.31 -27.85
N LYS A 67 5.99 12.72 -28.90
CA LYS A 67 6.54 11.36 -28.85
C LYS A 67 7.61 11.21 -27.78
N LEU A 68 8.51 12.18 -27.67
CA LEU A 68 9.55 12.18 -26.63
C LEU A 68 8.92 12.20 -25.24
N ALA A 69 7.96 13.08 -25.00
CA ALA A 69 7.26 13.15 -23.71
C ALA A 69 6.47 11.86 -23.40
N VAL A 70 5.86 11.22 -24.40
CA VAL A 70 5.19 9.91 -24.24
C VAL A 70 6.21 8.81 -23.94
N SER A 71 7.38 8.82 -24.57
CA SER A 71 8.47 7.88 -24.31
C SER A 71 9.00 8.03 -22.89
N GLU A 72 9.21 9.27 -22.43
CA GLU A 72 9.62 9.57 -21.05
C GLU A 72 8.54 9.14 -20.04
N ALA A 73 7.26 9.41 -20.35
CA ALA A 73 6.15 8.95 -19.54
C ALA A 73 6.15 7.42 -19.42
N LYS A 74 6.31 6.70 -20.54
CA LYS A 74 6.40 5.24 -20.57
C LYS A 74 7.59 4.70 -19.79
N ALA A 75 8.76 5.32 -19.94
CA ALA A 75 9.96 4.94 -19.20
C ALA A 75 9.78 5.14 -17.68
N GLN A 76 9.02 6.16 -17.27
CA GLN A 76 8.65 6.40 -15.87
C GLN A 76 7.50 5.51 -15.38
N GLU A 77 6.64 5.01 -16.27
CA GLU A 77 5.42 4.30 -15.90
C GLU A 77 5.71 2.90 -15.37
N TRP A 78 6.80 2.24 -15.81
CA TRP A 78 7.05 0.84 -15.48
C TRP A 78 8.49 0.46 -15.16
N GLN A 79 9.41 1.41 -15.04
CA GLN A 79 10.78 1.09 -14.64
C GLN A 79 11.24 2.01 -13.53
N VAL A 80 11.20 1.48 -12.31
CA VAL A 80 12.23 1.86 -11.35
C VAL A 80 13.56 1.45 -12.03
N PRO A 81 14.47 2.38 -12.37
CA PRO A 81 15.60 2.05 -13.24
C PRO A 81 16.43 0.93 -12.61
N ALA A 82 16.62 -0.18 -13.31
CA ALA A 82 17.57 -1.20 -12.91
C ALA A 82 18.96 -0.53 -12.82
N GLY A 83 19.45 -0.34 -11.58
CA GLY A 83 20.73 0.29 -11.29
C GLY A 83 20.69 1.61 -10.50
N VAL A 84 19.55 2.31 -10.37
CA VAL A 84 19.45 3.57 -9.59
C VAL A 84 18.86 3.36 -8.18
N ILE A 85 18.47 2.11 -7.86
CA ILE A 85 17.71 1.72 -6.65
C ILE A 85 18.62 1.04 -5.61
N HIS A 86 19.93 1.21 -5.73
CA HIS A 86 20.88 0.63 -4.79
C HIS A 86 21.62 1.77 -4.11
N GLY A 87 21.01 2.35 -3.08
CA GLY A 87 21.66 3.36 -2.26
C GLY A 87 20.72 4.06 -1.29
N SER A 88 21.27 4.50 -0.17
CA SER A 88 20.56 5.37 0.77
C SER A 88 20.25 6.73 0.17
N ILE A 89 19.25 7.43 0.72
CA ILE A 89 19.05 8.85 0.44
C ILE A 89 20.23 9.62 1.05
N GLU A 90 20.99 10.32 0.21
CA GLU A 90 22.20 11.05 0.55
C GLU A 90 21.96 12.56 0.57
N VAL A 91 22.80 13.30 1.32
CA VAL A 91 22.66 14.75 1.51
C VAL A 91 22.76 15.53 0.18
N GLY A 92 23.51 15.00 -0.79
CA GLY A 92 23.69 15.60 -2.11
C GLY A 92 22.67 15.16 -3.17
N ASP A 93 21.74 14.26 -2.85
CA ASP A 93 20.76 13.79 -3.84
C ASP A 93 19.85 14.94 -4.28
N SER A 94 19.66 15.08 -5.60
CA SER A 94 18.63 15.98 -6.14
C SER A 94 17.23 15.50 -5.75
N TYR A 95 16.25 16.40 -5.71
CA TYR A 95 14.85 16.07 -5.43
C TYR A 95 14.31 14.89 -6.27
N GLN A 96 14.64 14.85 -7.57
CA GLN A 96 14.19 13.76 -8.46
C GLN A 96 14.82 12.41 -8.12
N VAL A 97 16.08 12.42 -7.65
CA VAL A 97 16.77 11.21 -7.19
C VAL A 97 16.16 10.72 -5.88
N ILE A 98 15.90 11.63 -4.93
CA ILE A 98 15.24 11.32 -3.66
C ILE A 98 13.85 10.69 -3.92
N LEU A 99 13.06 11.28 -4.81
CA LEU A 99 11.73 10.77 -5.17
C LEU A 99 11.82 9.34 -5.73
N LYS A 100 12.74 9.08 -6.66
CA LYS A 100 12.93 7.76 -7.25
C LYS A 100 13.40 6.73 -6.21
N LYS A 101 14.36 7.09 -5.35
CA LYS A 101 14.87 6.23 -4.28
C LYS A 101 13.75 5.88 -3.28
N LEU A 102 12.96 6.87 -2.85
CA LEU A 102 11.85 6.67 -1.90
C LEU A 102 10.75 5.76 -2.45
N ILE A 103 10.30 6.01 -3.68
CA ILE A 103 9.24 5.18 -4.29
C ILE A 103 9.78 3.78 -4.58
N GLY A 104 11.00 3.66 -5.10
CA GLY A 104 11.65 2.37 -5.34
C GLY A 104 11.79 1.53 -4.07
N SER A 105 12.25 2.13 -2.97
CA SER A 105 12.42 1.42 -1.70
C SER A 105 11.08 0.96 -1.11
N LYS A 106 10.03 1.77 -1.23
CA LYS A 106 8.68 1.39 -0.79
C LYS A 106 8.14 0.22 -1.60
N LEU A 107 8.16 0.31 -2.93
CA LEU A 107 7.63 -0.75 -3.80
C LEU A 107 8.37 -2.08 -3.58
N LEU A 108 9.70 -2.04 -3.47
CA LEU A 108 10.50 -3.23 -3.20
C LEU A 108 10.13 -3.86 -1.86
N SER A 109 10.05 -3.06 -0.80
CA SER A 109 9.67 -3.51 0.55
C SER A 109 8.29 -4.15 0.58
N MET A 110 7.30 -3.55 -0.10
CA MET A 110 5.94 -4.10 -0.23
C MET A 110 5.94 -5.45 -0.97
N GLN A 111 6.61 -5.53 -2.12
CA GLN A 111 6.70 -6.75 -2.94
C GLN A 111 7.38 -7.89 -2.17
N GLN A 112 8.52 -7.61 -1.53
CA GLN A 112 9.26 -8.59 -0.76
C GLN A 112 8.48 -9.06 0.47
N THR A 113 7.73 -8.15 1.12
CA THR A 113 6.85 -8.50 2.24
C THR A 113 5.76 -9.48 1.84
N VAL A 114 5.07 -9.24 0.72
CA VAL A 114 4.07 -10.19 0.21
C VAL A 114 4.72 -11.53 -0.15
N ALA A 115 5.87 -11.51 -0.83
CA ALA A 115 6.59 -12.72 -1.22
C ALA A 115 7.12 -13.54 -0.02
N ALA A 116 7.45 -12.89 1.10
CA ALA A 116 7.96 -13.55 2.30
C ALA A 116 6.88 -14.35 3.06
N ASN A 117 5.59 -14.17 2.75
CA ASN A 117 4.48 -14.83 3.42
C ASN A 117 3.76 -15.78 2.47
N SER A 118 3.98 -17.08 2.63
CA SER A 118 3.27 -18.09 1.83
C SER A 118 1.75 -18.01 2.04
N GLU A 119 0.98 -18.31 1.00
CA GLU A 119 -0.49 -18.38 1.05
C GLU A 119 -0.98 -19.20 2.24
N ARG A 120 -0.41 -20.39 2.48
CA ARG A 120 -0.77 -21.26 3.61
C ARG A 120 -0.68 -20.57 4.97
N ILE A 121 0.33 -19.73 5.19
CA ILE A 121 0.50 -19.00 6.46
C ILE A 121 -0.51 -17.86 6.55
N ILE A 122 -0.76 -17.15 5.45
CA ILE A 122 -1.80 -16.12 5.37
C ILE A 122 -3.18 -16.73 5.66
N SER A 123 -3.55 -17.84 5.04
CA SER A 123 -4.81 -18.55 5.30
C SER A 123 -4.98 -18.93 6.76
N ARG A 124 -3.93 -19.46 7.40
CA ARG A 124 -3.97 -19.79 8.84
C ARG A 124 -4.14 -18.56 9.72
N ALA A 125 -3.50 -17.43 9.38
CA ALA A 125 -3.69 -16.19 10.10
C ALA A 125 -5.14 -15.67 9.97
N LEU A 126 -5.71 -15.75 8.75
CA LEU A 126 -7.10 -15.38 8.48
C LEU A 126 -8.08 -16.26 9.25
N GLU A 127 -7.88 -17.57 9.30
CA GLU A 127 -8.72 -18.48 10.10
C GLU A 127 -8.72 -18.10 11.58
N LYS A 128 -7.55 -17.74 12.13
CA LYS A 128 -7.44 -17.33 13.53
C LYS A 128 -8.11 -15.98 13.77
N LEU A 129 -7.91 -15.00 12.89
CA LEU A 129 -8.53 -13.68 13.02
C LEU A 129 -10.05 -13.73 12.84
N ASP A 130 -10.53 -14.50 11.87
CA ASP A 130 -11.96 -14.64 11.57
C ASP A 130 -12.72 -15.36 12.68
N GLY A 131 -12.12 -16.41 13.28
CA GLY A 131 -12.70 -17.15 14.40
C GLY A 131 -12.43 -16.53 15.79
N ALA A 132 -11.74 -15.39 15.86
CA ALA A 132 -11.36 -14.79 17.14
C ALA A 132 -12.57 -14.19 17.86
N ARG A 133 -12.72 -14.52 19.15
CA ARG A 133 -13.70 -13.84 20.02
C ARG A 133 -13.30 -12.39 20.29
N ARG A 134 -12.01 -12.15 20.51
CA ARG A 134 -11.39 -10.83 20.66
C ARG A 134 -10.04 -10.81 19.96
N ILE A 135 -9.73 -9.70 19.31
CA ILE A 135 -8.45 -9.46 18.66
C ILE A 135 -7.77 -8.30 19.39
N HIS A 136 -6.62 -8.56 20.02
CA HIS A 136 -5.84 -7.52 20.66
C HIS A 136 -4.63 -7.17 19.79
N LEU A 137 -4.64 -5.98 19.22
CA LEU A 137 -3.55 -5.47 18.39
C LEU A 137 -2.55 -4.72 19.26
N VAL A 138 -1.28 -5.13 19.24
CA VAL A 138 -0.23 -4.57 20.09
C VAL A 138 1.00 -4.19 19.28
N GLY A 139 1.67 -3.14 19.74
CA GLY A 139 2.83 -2.56 19.09
C GLY A 139 3.16 -1.23 19.74
N VAL A 140 4.43 -0.83 19.64
CA VAL A 140 4.94 0.44 20.19
C VAL A 140 5.50 1.33 19.07
N GLY A 141 5.53 2.64 19.31
CA GLY A 141 6.03 3.61 18.34
C GLY A 141 5.33 3.51 16.97
N ALA A 142 6.10 3.43 15.89
CA ALA A 142 5.57 3.36 14.52
C ALA A 142 4.66 2.13 14.29
N SER A 143 4.95 1.00 14.92
CA SER A 143 4.10 -0.20 14.81
C SER A 143 2.75 -0.04 15.52
N SER A 144 2.65 0.83 16.53
CA SER A 144 1.36 1.16 17.15
C SER A 144 0.43 1.92 16.19
N LEU A 145 0.99 2.73 15.28
CA LEU A 145 0.20 3.42 14.25
C LEU A 145 -0.44 2.44 13.26
N VAL A 146 0.30 1.39 12.89
CA VAL A 146 -0.22 0.31 12.03
C VAL A 146 -1.27 -0.52 12.78
N ALA A 147 -1.01 -0.83 14.04
CA ALA A 147 -1.98 -1.51 14.91
C ALA A 147 -3.29 -0.71 15.01
N ARG A 148 -3.21 0.62 15.15
CA ARG A 148 -4.39 1.50 15.19
C ARG A 148 -5.17 1.48 13.89
N ASP A 149 -4.48 1.59 12.76
CA ASP A 149 -5.10 1.55 11.43
C ASP A 149 -5.80 0.21 11.17
N PHE A 150 -5.13 -0.91 11.47
CA PHE A 150 -5.74 -2.23 11.33
C PHE A 150 -6.89 -2.44 12.34
N SER A 151 -6.80 -1.87 13.54
CA SER A 151 -7.88 -1.88 14.52
C SER A 151 -9.15 -1.25 13.95
N TYR A 152 -9.00 -0.05 13.38
CA TYR A 152 -10.10 0.66 12.77
C TYR A 152 -10.75 -0.13 11.62
N LYS A 153 -9.93 -0.77 10.78
CA LYS A 153 -10.41 -1.63 9.69
C LYS A 153 -11.20 -2.84 10.20
N LEU A 154 -10.70 -3.53 11.22
CA LEU A 154 -11.39 -4.66 11.82
C LEU A 154 -12.69 -4.26 12.54
N LEU A 155 -12.73 -3.09 13.18
CA LEU A 155 -13.97 -2.52 13.75
C LEU A 155 -15.04 -2.27 12.67
N LYS A 156 -14.64 -1.82 11.46
CA LYS A 156 -15.56 -1.68 10.32
C LYS A 156 -16.15 -3.01 9.84
N LEU A 157 -15.57 -4.15 10.23
CA LEU A 157 -16.10 -5.50 9.96
C LEU A 157 -16.85 -6.10 11.16
N GLY A 158 -17.14 -5.29 12.19
CA GLY A 158 -17.85 -5.76 13.39
C GLY A 158 -17.01 -6.66 14.30
N ARG A 159 -15.69 -6.71 14.12
CA ARG A 159 -14.81 -7.51 14.98
C ARG A 159 -14.65 -6.85 16.34
N ASN A 160 -14.53 -7.64 17.39
CA ASN A 160 -14.24 -7.14 18.74
C ASN A 160 -12.73 -6.93 18.89
N VAL A 161 -12.29 -5.68 18.83
CA VAL A 161 -10.88 -5.30 18.76
C VAL A 161 -10.48 -4.48 19.97
N LEU A 162 -9.33 -4.81 20.54
CA LEU A 162 -8.63 -4.04 21.56
C LEU A 162 -7.37 -3.44 20.93
N HIS A 163 -7.13 -2.15 21.14
CA HIS A 163 -5.89 -1.47 20.78
C HIS A 163 -5.72 -0.26 21.70
N ASP A 164 -4.49 -0.03 22.15
CA ASP A 164 -4.08 1.20 22.82
C ASP A 164 -2.61 1.48 22.48
N SER A 165 -2.16 2.73 22.56
CA SER A 165 -0.75 3.10 22.40
C SER A 165 0.07 2.91 23.67
N ASP A 166 -0.56 2.89 24.83
CA ASP A 166 0.08 2.71 26.13
C ASP A 166 0.34 1.23 26.44
N SER A 167 1.60 0.89 26.75
CA SER A 167 2.01 -0.50 26.98
C SER A 167 1.46 -1.10 28.28
N HIS A 168 1.15 -0.28 29.28
CA HIS A 168 0.52 -0.75 30.52
C HIS A 168 -0.94 -1.12 30.25
N ILE A 169 -1.65 -0.33 29.44
CA ILE A 169 -3.01 -0.67 29.00
C ILE A 169 -3.00 -1.93 28.14
N GLN A 170 -2.07 -2.06 27.19
CA GLN A 170 -1.91 -3.29 26.41
C GLN A 170 -1.66 -4.50 27.33
N MET A 171 -0.79 -4.38 28.34
CA MET A 171 -0.55 -5.45 29.31
C MET A 171 -1.81 -5.82 30.10
N ALA A 172 -2.57 -4.82 30.56
CA ALA A 172 -3.83 -5.01 31.28
C ALA A 172 -4.87 -5.73 30.40
N ASN A 173 -5.00 -5.37 29.13
CA ASN A 173 -5.89 -6.04 28.18
C ASN A 173 -5.54 -7.53 28.05
N VAL A 174 -4.25 -7.86 27.89
CA VAL A 174 -3.79 -9.27 27.82
C VAL A 174 -4.11 -10.04 29.09
N SER A 175 -4.17 -9.39 30.25
CA SER A 175 -4.56 -10.01 31.51
C SER A 175 -6.02 -10.52 31.55
N THR A 176 -6.81 -10.27 30.52
CA THR A 176 -8.16 -10.82 30.38
C THR A 176 -8.32 -11.76 29.20
N LEU A 177 -7.30 -11.92 28.35
CA LEU A 177 -7.35 -12.82 27.19
C LEU A 177 -7.16 -14.29 27.61
N GLY A 178 -7.61 -15.20 26.75
CA GLY A 178 -7.45 -16.64 26.90
C GLY A 178 -7.66 -17.41 25.59
N PRO A 179 -8.00 -18.72 25.66
CA PRO A 179 -8.31 -19.54 24.49
C PRO A 179 -9.45 -18.94 23.65
N GLY A 180 -9.30 -18.98 22.33
CA GLY A 180 -10.26 -18.38 21.37
C GLY A 180 -10.09 -16.87 21.15
N ASP A 181 -9.23 -16.20 21.91
CA ASP A 181 -8.80 -14.84 21.62
C ASP A 181 -7.47 -14.86 20.81
N VAL A 182 -7.17 -13.77 20.09
CA VAL A 182 -5.95 -13.59 19.31
C VAL A 182 -5.20 -12.35 19.79
N LEU A 183 -3.89 -12.50 20.04
CA LEU A 183 -2.95 -11.39 20.14
C LEU A 183 -2.25 -11.23 18.78
N PHE A 184 -2.33 -10.05 18.18
CA PHE A 184 -1.61 -9.72 16.96
C PHE A 184 -0.54 -8.68 17.27
N ALA A 185 0.71 -9.14 17.33
CA ALA A 185 1.85 -8.37 17.83
C ALA A 185 2.72 -7.85 16.69
N LEU A 186 2.76 -6.52 16.52
CA LEU A 186 3.55 -5.83 15.51
C LEU A 186 4.84 -5.29 16.13
N SER A 187 5.99 -5.81 15.71
CA SER A 187 7.30 -5.26 16.05
C SER A 187 8.30 -5.66 14.99
N TYR A 188 8.76 -4.70 14.18
CA TYR A 188 9.71 -4.98 13.10
C TYR A 188 11.00 -5.64 13.60
N SER A 189 11.63 -5.08 14.64
CA SER A 189 12.83 -5.68 15.23
C SER A 189 12.55 -7.04 15.90
N GLY A 190 11.30 -7.27 16.31
CA GLY A 190 10.90 -8.42 17.13
C GLY A 190 11.51 -8.40 18.53
N ALA A 191 12.10 -7.28 18.95
CA ALA A 191 12.87 -7.11 20.18
C ALA A 191 12.33 -6.00 21.10
N SER A 192 11.24 -5.33 20.74
CA SER A 192 10.56 -4.36 21.62
C SER A 192 10.13 -5.06 22.91
N ILE A 193 10.69 -4.64 24.04
CA ILE A 193 10.53 -5.36 25.31
C ILE A 193 9.06 -5.38 25.75
N GLU A 194 8.34 -4.28 25.56
CA GLU A 194 6.91 -4.17 25.87
C GLU A 194 6.11 -5.20 25.08
N THR A 195 6.24 -5.19 23.75
CA THR A 195 5.55 -6.12 22.85
C THR A 195 5.89 -7.59 23.16
N LEU A 196 7.16 -7.87 23.46
CA LEU A 196 7.61 -9.21 23.83
C LEU A 196 6.96 -9.68 25.14
N ARG A 197 6.98 -8.86 26.20
CA ARG A 197 6.37 -9.22 27.50
C ARG A 197 4.88 -9.45 27.39
N ILE A 198 4.19 -8.64 26.59
CA ILE A 198 2.77 -8.79 26.30
C ILE A 198 2.51 -10.13 25.59
N ALA A 199 3.31 -10.47 24.58
CA ALA A 199 3.19 -11.74 23.85
C ALA A 199 3.50 -12.97 24.73
N GLU A 200 4.51 -12.89 25.60
CA GLU A 200 4.82 -13.94 26.58
C GLU A 200 3.64 -14.20 27.53
N LEU A 201 2.98 -13.15 28.02
CA LEU A 201 1.81 -13.29 28.89
C LEU A 201 0.62 -13.89 28.14
N ALA A 202 0.37 -13.45 26.90
CA ALA A 202 -0.72 -14.00 26.07
C ALA A 202 -0.51 -15.50 25.82
N ARG A 203 0.72 -15.91 25.48
CA ARG A 203 1.06 -17.33 25.30
C ARG A 203 0.83 -18.14 26.58
N LYS A 204 1.25 -17.63 27.75
CA LYS A 204 1.00 -18.28 29.05
C LYS A 204 -0.49 -18.48 29.36
N ARG A 205 -1.36 -17.67 28.75
CA ARG A 205 -2.82 -17.74 28.90
C ARG A 205 -3.52 -18.62 27.86
N GLY A 206 -2.77 -19.22 26.93
CA GLY A 206 -3.33 -20.01 25.83
C GLY A 206 -4.02 -19.17 24.76
N THR A 207 -3.77 -17.85 24.74
CA THR A 207 -4.17 -16.97 23.63
C THR A 207 -3.31 -17.27 22.41
N THR A 208 -3.92 -17.31 21.22
CA THR A 208 -3.14 -17.48 19.97
C THR A 208 -2.33 -16.22 19.71
N VAL A 209 -1.03 -16.34 19.52
CA VAL A 209 -0.11 -15.23 19.22
C VAL A 209 0.27 -15.26 17.74
N ILE A 210 -0.11 -14.21 17.01
CA ILE A 210 0.37 -13.92 15.67
C ILE A 210 1.39 -12.79 15.77
N ALA A 211 2.64 -13.05 15.38
CA ALA A 211 3.69 -12.03 15.37
C ALA A 211 3.96 -11.55 13.94
N VAL A 212 4.09 -10.23 13.78
CA VAL A 212 4.50 -9.56 12.55
C VAL A 212 5.86 -8.89 12.80
N THR A 213 6.92 -9.47 12.25
CA THR A 213 8.30 -9.05 12.49
C THR A 213 9.11 -8.97 11.20
N GLY A 214 10.35 -8.45 11.28
CA GLY A 214 11.34 -8.65 10.24
C GLY A 214 11.63 -10.14 9.98
N LEU A 215 12.11 -10.45 8.78
CA LEU A 215 12.50 -11.81 8.37
C LEU A 215 13.89 -12.19 8.92
N HIS A 216 13.96 -12.35 10.23
CA HIS A 216 15.14 -12.81 10.96
C HIS A 216 14.70 -13.49 12.25
N ASP A 217 15.56 -14.33 12.81
CA ASP A 217 15.28 -14.91 14.13
C ASP A 217 15.29 -13.80 15.20
N ASN A 218 14.21 -13.72 15.96
CA ASN A 218 14.01 -12.67 16.96
C ASN A 218 13.15 -13.17 18.13
N PRO A 219 13.27 -12.55 19.32
CA PRO A 219 12.56 -13.00 20.52
C PRO A 219 11.04 -13.14 20.34
N LEU A 220 10.39 -12.16 19.68
CA LEU A 220 8.94 -12.18 19.48
C LEU A 220 8.48 -13.33 18.59
N SER A 221 9.22 -13.64 17.53
CA SER A 221 8.90 -14.76 16.63
C SER A 221 8.96 -16.12 17.33
N ARG A 222 9.84 -16.28 18.33
CA ARG A 222 9.99 -17.53 19.10
C ARG A 222 8.82 -17.77 20.06
N VAL A 223 8.09 -16.72 20.45
CA VAL A 223 6.90 -16.84 21.29
C VAL A 223 5.59 -16.97 20.50
N ALA A 224 5.62 -16.76 19.19
CA ALA A 224 4.43 -16.77 18.34
C ALA A 224 4.01 -18.17 17.88
N ASP A 225 2.69 -18.38 17.78
CA ASP A 225 2.09 -19.56 17.15
C ASP A 225 2.09 -19.45 15.61
N LEU A 226 1.91 -18.23 15.10
CA LEU A 226 1.99 -17.89 13.69
C LEU A 226 2.95 -16.71 13.50
N ARG A 227 3.83 -16.84 12.50
CA ARG A 227 4.82 -15.82 12.16
C ARG A 227 4.49 -15.27 10.78
N LEU A 228 4.30 -13.96 10.73
CA LEU A 228 4.21 -13.19 9.51
C LEU A 228 5.44 -12.28 9.44
N TYR A 229 5.94 -12.08 8.24
CA TYR A 229 7.18 -11.34 8.01
C TYR A 229 6.95 -10.06 7.24
N THR A 230 7.66 -9.00 7.60
CA THR A 230 7.78 -7.78 6.82
C THR A 230 9.24 -7.56 6.44
N ILE A 231 9.47 -7.08 5.22
CA ILE A 231 10.81 -6.83 4.70
C ILE A 231 10.98 -5.33 4.53
N ALA A 232 11.95 -4.75 5.24
CA ALA A 232 12.33 -3.37 5.09
C ALA A 232 13.85 -3.22 5.12
N ASP A 233 14.36 -2.28 4.35
CA ASP A 233 15.80 -1.99 4.32
C ASP A 233 16.12 -0.97 5.41
N GLU A 234 16.52 -1.43 6.60
CA GLU A 234 16.87 -0.53 7.72
C GLU A 234 18.25 0.14 7.53
N GLU A 235 19.18 -0.52 6.84
CA GLU A 235 20.54 -0.01 6.64
C GLU A 235 20.60 1.10 5.58
N ARG A 236 19.70 1.07 4.59
CA ARG A 236 19.71 2.05 3.48
C ARG A 236 18.78 3.24 3.70
N ALA A 237 17.94 3.28 4.71
CA ALA A 237 17.08 4.44 4.96
C ALA A 237 17.47 5.15 6.25
N ARG A 238 17.79 6.45 6.17
CA ARG A 238 17.76 7.36 7.35
C ARG A 238 16.37 7.42 8.03
N SER A 239 15.38 6.73 7.46
CA SER A 239 14.02 6.57 7.96
C SER A 239 13.53 5.14 7.72
N SER A 240 14.25 4.15 8.26
CA SER A 240 13.87 2.72 8.26
C SER A 240 12.42 2.46 8.70
N SER A 241 11.89 3.36 9.54
CA SER A 241 10.50 3.34 9.99
C SER A 241 9.47 3.55 8.86
N ILE A 242 9.81 4.24 7.76
CA ILE A 242 8.86 4.46 6.64
C ILE A 242 8.58 3.15 5.92
N THR A 243 9.63 2.46 5.44
CA THR A 243 9.48 1.22 4.67
C THR A 243 8.96 0.09 5.55
N ALA A 244 9.45 -0.02 6.79
CA ALA A 244 8.92 -1.00 7.76
C ALA A 244 7.44 -0.80 8.06
N ARG A 245 6.99 0.45 8.23
CA ARG A 245 5.57 0.76 8.45
C ARG A 245 4.74 0.46 7.22
N ASP A 246 5.19 0.86 6.03
CA ASP A 246 4.45 0.63 4.79
C ASP A 246 4.36 -0.87 4.44
N ALA A 247 5.39 -1.66 4.77
CA ALA A 247 5.37 -3.11 4.69
C ALA A 247 4.33 -3.73 5.64
N GLN A 248 4.30 -3.30 6.90
CA GLN A 248 3.29 -3.74 7.87
C GLN A 248 1.87 -3.37 7.41
N LEU A 249 1.67 -2.14 6.91
CA LEU A 249 0.39 -1.68 6.34
C LEU A 249 -0.06 -2.57 5.18
N THR A 250 0.84 -2.86 4.24
CA THR A 250 0.56 -3.73 3.08
C THR A 250 0.08 -5.11 3.51
N LEU A 251 0.73 -5.70 4.51
CA LEU A 251 0.34 -7.00 5.04
C LEU A 251 -1.03 -6.93 5.75
N THR A 252 -1.29 -5.91 6.57
CA THR A 252 -2.59 -5.75 7.23
C THR A 252 -3.72 -5.42 6.26
N ASP A 253 -3.43 -4.69 5.17
CA ASP A 253 -4.37 -4.41 4.08
C ASP A 253 -4.77 -5.70 3.36
N LEU A 254 -3.78 -6.54 3.03
CA LEU A 254 -4.04 -7.84 2.43
C LEU A 254 -4.92 -8.70 3.34
N LEU A 255 -4.60 -8.79 4.64
CA LEU A 255 -5.40 -9.54 5.60
C LEU A 255 -6.83 -8.98 5.70
N PHE A 256 -6.97 -7.66 5.75
CA PHE A 256 -8.29 -7.01 5.77
C PHE A 256 -9.12 -7.33 4.53
N ILE A 257 -8.56 -7.18 3.33
CA ILE A 257 -9.26 -7.47 2.07
C ILE A 257 -9.69 -8.94 2.01
N LEU A 258 -8.85 -9.85 2.47
CA LEU A 258 -9.18 -11.28 2.50
C LEU A 258 -10.26 -11.60 3.55
N LEU A 259 -10.28 -10.89 4.70
CA LEU A 259 -11.38 -10.99 5.67
C LEU A 259 -12.70 -10.45 5.10
N VAL A 260 -12.67 -9.32 4.38
CA VAL A 260 -13.83 -8.77 3.66
C VAL A 260 -14.37 -9.80 2.67
N GLN A 261 -13.50 -10.39 1.85
CA GLN A 261 -13.90 -11.39 0.84
C GLN A 261 -14.55 -12.63 1.47
N LYS A 262 -14.09 -13.03 2.66
CA LYS A 262 -14.59 -14.22 3.35
C LYS A 262 -15.92 -13.98 4.08
N GLN A 263 -16.25 -12.74 4.40
CA GLN A 263 -17.42 -12.38 5.20
C GLN A 263 -18.58 -11.92 4.29
N PRO A 264 -19.66 -12.71 4.14
CA PRO A 264 -20.73 -12.40 3.18
C PRO A 264 -21.45 -11.06 3.40
N ASP A 265 -21.55 -10.63 4.65
CA ASP A 265 -22.22 -9.39 5.09
C ASP A 265 -21.23 -8.24 5.35
N ALA A 266 -19.98 -8.35 4.89
CA ALA A 266 -18.94 -7.35 5.15
C ALA A 266 -19.34 -5.93 4.69
N ASN A 267 -20.02 -5.82 3.55
CA ASN A 267 -20.49 -4.54 3.03
C ASN A 267 -21.50 -3.86 3.96
N ASP A 268 -22.37 -4.65 4.62
CA ASP A 268 -23.37 -4.12 5.55
C ASP A 268 -22.69 -3.57 6.81
N TYR A 269 -21.70 -4.29 7.36
CA TYR A 269 -20.90 -3.79 8.49
C TYR A 269 -20.14 -2.51 8.15
N VAL A 270 -19.50 -2.47 6.98
CA VAL A 270 -18.76 -1.28 6.51
C VAL A 270 -19.71 -0.10 6.35
N HIS A 271 -20.87 -0.31 5.73
CA HIS A 271 -21.89 0.72 5.54
C HIS A 271 -22.44 1.22 6.88
N ASN A 272 -22.79 0.32 7.81
CA ASN A 272 -23.29 0.66 9.13
C ASN A 272 -22.26 1.48 9.93
N SER A 273 -20.98 1.12 9.86
CA SER A 273 -19.89 1.88 10.47
C SER A 273 -19.78 3.29 9.88
N GLU A 274 -19.85 3.41 8.55
CA GLU A 274 -19.81 4.71 7.86
C GLU A 274 -21.00 5.59 8.20
N ALA A 275 -22.20 5.02 8.26
CA ALA A 275 -23.41 5.70 8.68
C ALA A 275 -23.30 6.18 10.13
N ALA A 276 -22.82 5.33 11.05
CA ALA A 276 -22.62 5.70 12.46
C ALA A 276 -21.61 6.84 12.64
N VAL A 277 -20.54 6.87 11.84
CA VAL A 277 -19.53 7.94 11.89
C VAL A 277 -20.00 9.22 11.18
N SER A 278 -20.97 9.14 10.27
CA SER A 278 -21.43 10.28 9.48
C SER A 278 -21.97 11.44 10.34
N VAL A 279 -22.51 11.15 11.52
CA VAL A 279 -23.01 12.15 12.49
C VAL A 279 -21.91 13.06 13.05
N LEU A 280 -20.64 12.68 12.89
CA LEU A 280 -19.47 13.47 13.31
C LEU A 280 -19.00 14.46 12.22
N LYS A 281 -19.62 14.45 11.04
CA LYS A 281 -19.32 15.42 9.98
C LYS A 281 -20.16 16.68 10.22
N ALA A 282 -19.52 17.83 10.16
CA ALA A 282 -20.25 19.10 10.14
C ALA A 282 -21.15 19.18 8.89
N ASP A 283 -22.35 19.73 9.04
CA ASP A 283 -23.21 20.04 7.90
C ASP A 283 -22.45 20.98 6.96
N ARG A 284 -22.43 20.65 5.67
CA ARG A 284 -21.77 21.47 4.63
C ARG A 284 -22.53 22.77 4.32
N SER A 285 -23.47 23.18 5.17
CA SER A 285 -24.25 24.41 5.06
C SER A 285 -23.81 25.42 6.13
N SER A 286 -22.64 26.02 5.90
CA SER A 286 -22.18 27.26 6.54
C SER A 286 -21.13 27.92 5.65
#